data_AF-A0A3N2AS26-F1
#
_entry.id   AF-A0A3N2AS26-F1
#
_cell.length_a   1.000
_cell.length_b   1.000
_cell.length_c   1.000
_cell.angle_alpha   90.00
_cell.angle_beta   90.00
_cell.angle_gamma   90.00
#
_symmetry.space_group_name_H-M   'P 1'
#
loop_
_entity.id
_entity.type
_entity.pdbx_description
1 polymer ?
#
loop_
_entity_poly.entity_id
_entity_poly.type
_entity_poly.pdbx_seq_one_letter_code
_entity_poly.pdbx_strand_id
1 'polypeptide(L)'
;MVQRKSLGDLLSETPQLIVDLVKAEIAHLKGEISEKAKGIGVGAALLAAAGFFAIFLFAWLIYAGFEGLNVVFAPWLSALIVSAVLLIVVAILALAGLSSIKKNKDFDDLEAVDSIKDDVNMVRGLGYAADGTNPLDDLPAPSSSGATVAAPRTNGDVR
;
A
#
# COMPACT_ATOMS: atom_id res chain seq x y z
N MET A 1 -28.03 46.56 -27.57
CA MET A 1 -29.13 45.71 -27.05
C MET A 1 -28.48 44.50 -26.40
N VAL A 2 -28.54 44.37 -25.07
CA VAL A 2 -27.95 43.22 -24.36
C VAL A 2 -28.93 42.07 -24.46
N GLN A 3 -28.63 41.10 -25.31
CA GLN A 3 -29.43 39.89 -25.48
C GLN A 3 -29.30 39.07 -24.20
N ARG A 4 -30.36 39.04 -23.37
CA ARG A 4 -30.36 38.25 -22.15
C ARG A 4 -30.36 36.77 -22.52
N LYS A 5 -29.29 36.07 -22.18
CA LYS A 5 -29.24 34.60 -22.27
C LYS A 5 -30.45 34.03 -21.53
N SER A 6 -31.15 33.11 -22.19
CA SER A 6 -32.31 32.42 -21.63
C SER A 6 -31.86 31.56 -20.43
N LEU A 7 -32.73 31.31 -19.46
CA LEU A 7 -32.39 30.39 -18.36
C LEU A 7 -32.07 28.97 -18.87
N GLY A 8 -32.60 28.61 -20.05
CA GLY A 8 -32.22 27.38 -20.75
C GLY A 8 -30.79 27.41 -21.31
N ASP A 9 -30.24 28.58 -21.65
CA ASP A 9 -28.86 28.72 -22.13
C ASP A 9 -27.84 28.64 -20.99
N LEU A 10 -28.19 29.09 -19.78
CA LEU A 10 -27.31 28.97 -18.60
C LEU A 10 -27.27 27.54 -18.06
N LEU A 11 -28.40 26.84 -18.14
CA LEU A 11 -28.50 25.44 -17.73
C LEU A 11 -27.78 24.50 -18.71
N SER A 12 -27.72 24.86 -20.00
CA SER A 12 -26.96 24.10 -21.00
C SER A 12 -25.44 24.34 -20.91
N GLU A 13 -24.99 25.50 -20.42
CA GLU A 13 -23.56 25.83 -20.24
C GLU A 13 -22.95 25.29 -18.92
N THR A 14 -23.75 25.08 -17.86
CA THR A 14 -23.28 24.62 -16.54
C THR A 14 -22.52 23.27 -16.56
N PRO A 15 -22.95 22.23 -17.30
CA PRO A 15 -22.21 20.98 -17.41
C PRO A 15 -20.81 21.19 -18.00
N GLN A 16 -20.67 22.15 -18.92
CA GLN A 16 -19.41 22.48 -19.56
C GLN A 16 -18.41 23.08 -18.56
N LEU A 17 -18.87 23.99 -17.69
CA LEU A 17 -18.04 24.58 -16.64
C LEU A 17 -17.56 23.53 -15.62
N ILE A 18 -18.41 22.58 -15.25
CA ILE A 18 -18.03 21.49 -14.34
C ILE A 18 -16.95 20.63 -15.00
N VAL A 19 -17.12 20.27 -16.27
CA VAL A 19 -16.12 19.49 -17.03
C VAL A 19 -14.79 20.25 -17.13
N ASP A 20 -14.82 21.56 -17.35
CA ASP A 20 -13.61 22.37 -17.48
C ASP A 20 -12.90 22.60 -16.14
N LEU A 21 -13.65 22.71 -15.03
CA LEU A 21 -13.08 22.75 -13.68
C LEU A 21 -12.39 21.43 -13.33
N VAL A 22 -13.03 20.30 -13.62
CA VAL A 22 -12.43 18.96 -13.40
C VAL A 22 -11.15 18.80 -14.20
N LYS A 23 -11.13 19.24 -15.47
CA LYS A 23 -9.90 19.23 -16.28
C LYS A 23 -8.81 20.13 -15.69
N ALA A 24 -9.17 21.31 -15.16
CA ALA A 24 -8.22 22.22 -14.53
C ALA A 24 -7.64 21.63 -13.24
N GLU A 25 -8.47 21.02 -12.39
CA GLU A 25 -8.04 20.35 -11.16
C GLU A 25 -7.10 19.19 -11.48
N ILE A 26 -7.42 18.36 -12.49
CA ILE A 26 -6.53 17.28 -12.95
C ILE A 26 -5.20 17.84 -13.48
N ALA A 27 -5.23 18.93 -14.23
CA ALA A 27 -4.02 19.57 -14.73
C ALA A 27 -3.16 20.13 -13.59
N HIS A 28 -3.78 20.72 -12.58
CA HIS A 28 -3.11 21.23 -11.39
C HIS A 28 -2.50 20.10 -10.57
N LEU A 29 -3.28 19.04 -10.28
CA LEU A 29 -2.83 17.86 -9.55
C LEU A 29 -1.69 17.15 -10.28
N LYS A 30 -1.75 17.06 -11.61
CA LYS A 30 -0.67 16.50 -12.44
C LYS A 30 0.62 17.32 -12.32
N GLY A 31 0.51 18.65 -12.27
CA GLY A 31 1.65 19.55 -12.04
C GLY A 31 2.29 19.30 -10.67
N GLU A 32 1.48 19.32 -9.62
CA GLU A 32 1.95 19.11 -8.25
C GLU A 32 2.52 17.71 -8.01
N ILE A 33 1.86 16.66 -8.54
CA ILE A 33 2.37 15.29 -8.49
C ILE A 33 3.70 15.18 -9.25
N SER A 34 3.82 15.79 -10.43
CA SER A 34 5.06 15.77 -11.20
C SER A 34 6.22 16.44 -10.46
N GLU A 35 5.96 17.57 -9.80
CA GLU A 35 6.96 18.29 -9.02
C GLU A 35 7.37 17.53 -7.76
N LYS A 36 6.40 17.01 -6.99
CA LYS A 36 6.68 16.15 -5.82
C LYS A 36 7.40 14.86 -6.22
N ALA A 37 6.99 14.22 -7.32
CA ALA A 37 7.62 13.00 -7.83
C ALA A 37 9.07 13.24 -8.26
N LYS A 38 9.38 14.39 -8.87
CA LYS A 38 10.77 14.78 -9.16
C LYS A 38 11.59 14.95 -7.90
N GLY A 39 11.06 15.66 -6.90
CA GLY A 39 11.75 15.86 -5.61
C GLY A 39 12.05 14.53 -4.91
N ILE A 40 11.05 13.66 -4.81
CA ILE A 40 11.19 12.30 -4.25
C ILE A 40 12.16 11.47 -5.10
N GLY A 41 12.07 11.53 -6.43
CA GLY A 41 12.94 10.79 -7.34
C GLY A 41 14.41 11.18 -7.26
N VAL A 42 14.71 12.48 -7.18
CA VAL A 42 16.08 12.97 -6.97
C VAL A 42 16.59 12.55 -5.60
N GLY A 43 15.77 12.71 -4.54
CA GLY A 43 16.14 12.26 -3.20
C GLY A 43 16.44 10.77 -3.13
N ALA A 44 15.59 9.93 -3.73
CA ALA A 44 15.78 8.49 -3.81
C ALA A 44 17.05 8.12 -4.61
N ALA A 45 17.31 8.80 -5.74
CA ALA A 45 18.51 8.58 -6.53
C ALA A 45 19.79 8.97 -5.77
N LEU A 46 19.76 10.09 -5.04
CA LEU A 46 20.88 10.52 -4.19
C LEU A 46 21.12 9.54 -3.04
N LEU A 47 20.07 9.06 -2.38
CA LEU A 47 20.20 8.04 -1.33
C LEU A 47 20.71 6.72 -1.88
N ALA A 48 20.26 6.29 -3.06
CA ALA A 48 20.78 5.10 -3.72
C ALA A 48 22.27 5.24 -4.05
N ALA A 49 22.69 6.39 -4.60
CA ALA A 49 24.10 6.69 -4.87
C ALA A 49 24.93 6.73 -3.57
N ALA A 50 24.43 7.40 -2.53
CA ALA A 50 25.08 7.45 -1.22
C ALA A 50 25.24 6.04 -0.62
N GLY A 51 24.20 5.20 -0.69
CA GLY A 51 24.24 3.81 -0.27
C GLY A 51 25.28 3.00 -1.03
N PHE A 52 25.36 3.17 -2.35
CA PHE A 52 26.39 2.53 -3.19
C PHE A 52 27.81 2.93 -2.73
N PHE A 53 28.09 4.22 -2.59
CA PHE A 53 29.40 4.70 -2.13
C PHE A 53 29.71 4.31 -0.68
N ALA A 54 28.71 4.22 0.19
CA ALA A 54 28.87 3.78 1.57
C ALA A 54 29.44 2.35 1.65
N ILE A 55 29.10 1.47 0.71
CA ILE A 55 29.67 0.11 0.63
C ILE A 55 31.19 0.16 0.39
N PHE A 56 31.63 0.98 -0.57
CA PHE A 56 33.07 1.14 -0.86
C PHE A 56 33.81 1.79 0.30
N LEU A 57 33.24 2.84 0.89
CA LEU A 57 33.82 3.49 2.07
C LEU A 57 33.96 2.50 3.22
N PHE A 58 32.93 1.69 3.49
CA PHE A 58 32.95 0.69 4.55
C PHE A 58 34.03 -0.37 4.31
N ALA A 59 34.14 -0.89 3.08
CA ALA A 59 35.21 -1.82 2.70
C ALA A 59 36.61 -1.21 2.91
N TRP A 60 36.80 0.05 2.53
CA TRP A 60 38.07 0.75 2.70
C TRP A 60 38.39 1.00 4.18
N LEU A 61 37.41 1.32 5.01
CA LEU A 61 37.58 1.47 6.47
C LEU A 61 37.99 0.16 7.14
N ILE A 62 37.42 -0.97 6.73
CA ILE A 62 37.82 -2.29 7.21
C ILE A 62 39.29 -2.56 6.85
N TYR A 63 39.67 -2.31 5.60
CA TYR A 63 41.04 -2.50 5.15
C TYR A 63 42.02 -1.58 5.88
N ALA A 64 41.68 -0.30 6.04
CA ALA A 64 42.49 0.66 6.77
C ALA A 64 42.64 0.29 8.26
N GLY A 65 41.57 -0.19 8.91
CA GLY A 65 41.63 -0.68 10.28
C GLY A 65 42.48 -1.93 10.42
N PHE A 66 42.37 -2.86 9.47
CA PHE A 66 43.23 -4.03 9.38
C PHE A 66 44.71 -3.65 9.26
N GLU A 67 45.06 -2.75 8.33
CA GLU A 67 46.45 -2.33 8.18
C GLU A 67 46.96 -1.48 9.34
N GLY A 68 46.11 -0.65 9.93
CA GLY A 68 46.48 0.09 11.15
C GLY A 68 46.85 -0.86 12.30
N LEU A 69 46.13 -1.97 12.47
CA LEU A 69 46.47 -2.99 13.47
C LEU A 69 47.72 -3.80 13.10
N ASN A 70 47.98 -4.03 11.81
CA ASN A 70 49.17 -4.75 11.36
C ASN A 70 50.48 -4.05 11.71
N VAL A 71 50.46 -2.75 12.01
CA VAL A 71 51.64 -2.02 12.50
C VAL A 71 52.08 -2.54 13.89
N VAL A 72 51.15 -3.06 14.70
CA VAL A 72 51.40 -3.47 16.09
C VAL A 72 51.25 -4.99 16.28
N PHE A 73 50.37 -5.64 15.51
CA PHE A 73 50.06 -7.06 15.62
C PHE A 73 50.41 -7.83 14.34
N ALA A 74 50.59 -9.15 14.48
CA ALA A 74 50.75 -10.03 13.32
C ALA A 74 49.45 -10.05 12.47
N PRO A 75 49.54 -10.23 11.13
CA PRO A 75 48.39 -10.12 10.25
C PRO A 75 47.20 -11.02 10.60
N TRP A 76 47.47 -12.23 11.08
CA TRP A 76 46.41 -13.16 11.47
C TRP A 76 45.62 -12.67 12.69
N LEU A 77 46.27 -12.01 13.64
CA LEU A 77 45.63 -11.49 14.86
C LEU A 77 44.83 -10.22 14.56
N SER A 78 45.37 -9.33 13.73
CA SER A 78 44.64 -8.16 13.23
C SER A 78 43.35 -8.55 12.53
N ALA A 79 43.40 -9.56 11.66
CA ALA A 79 42.22 -10.08 10.96
C ALA A 79 41.16 -10.59 11.94
N LEU A 80 41.55 -11.31 12.99
CA LEU A 80 40.63 -11.80 14.01
C LEU A 80 39.98 -10.66 14.80
N ILE A 81 40.75 -9.65 15.20
CA ILE A 81 40.21 -8.50 15.96
C ILE A 81 39.21 -7.72 15.12
N VAL A 82 39.57 -7.38 13.88
CA VAL A 82 38.65 -6.66 12.97
C VAL A 82 37.39 -7.48 12.73
N SER A 83 37.52 -8.79 12.50
CA SER A 83 36.38 -9.68 12.31
C SER A 83 35.47 -9.76 13.54
N ALA A 84 36.04 -9.78 14.75
CA ALA A 84 35.27 -9.79 15.99
C ALA A 84 34.45 -8.51 16.17
N VAL A 85 35.05 -7.35 15.88
CA VAL A 85 34.34 -6.05 15.90
C VAL A 85 33.20 -6.04 14.88
N LEU A 86 33.45 -6.52 13.65
CA LEU A 86 32.43 -6.62 12.61
C LEU A 86 31.28 -7.54 13.01
N LEU A 87 31.58 -8.66 13.67
CA LEU A 87 30.56 -9.60 14.14
C LEU A 87 29.62 -8.95 15.15
N ILE A 88 30.15 -8.13 16.06
CA ILE A 88 29.33 -7.35 17.02
C ILE A 88 28.42 -6.37 16.26
N VAL A 89 28.96 -5.64 15.27
CA VAL A 89 28.16 -4.72 14.45
C VAL A 89 27.05 -5.48 13.71
N VAL A 90 27.36 -6.61 13.07
CA VAL A 90 26.38 -7.45 12.38
C VAL A 90 25.30 -7.94 13.34
N ALA A 91 25.66 -8.39 14.55
CA ALA A 91 24.69 -8.82 15.55
C ALA A 91 23.74 -7.68 15.95
N ILE A 92 24.26 -6.47 16.19
CA ILE A 92 23.45 -5.29 16.51
C ILE A 92 22.51 -4.95 15.36
N LEU A 93 23.02 -4.88 14.12
CA LEU A 93 22.22 -4.56 12.93
C LEU A 93 21.14 -5.62 12.68
N ALA A 94 21.46 -6.91 12.82
CA ALA A 94 20.50 -7.99 12.66
C ALA A 94 19.40 -7.92 13.72
N LEU A 95 19.75 -7.66 14.97
CA LEU A 95 18.77 -7.49 16.06
C LEU A 95 17.91 -6.24 15.86
N ALA A 96 18.50 -5.12 15.45
CA ALA A 96 17.78 -3.88 15.17
C ALA A 96 16.84 -4.03 13.96
N GLY A 97 17.31 -4.68 12.89
CA GLY A 97 16.51 -5.00 11.71
C GLY A 97 15.35 -5.92 12.06
N LEU A 98 15.62 -7.01 12.79
CA LEU A 98 14.58 -7.93 13.24
C LEU A 98 13.58 -7.25 14.18
N SER A 99 14.04 -6.36 15.06
CA SER A 99 13.17 -5.57 15.95
C SER A 99 12.31 -4.59 15.16
N SER A 100 12.87 -3.96 14.12
CA SER A 100 12.13 -3.04 13.25
C SER A 100 11.08 -3.79 12.43
N ILE A 101 11.41 -4.96 11.90
CA ILE A 101 10.44 -5.83 11.21
C ILE A 101 9.35 -6.28 12.18
N LYS A 102 9.73 -6.77 13.37
CA LYS A 102 8.77 -7.22 14.40
C LYS A 102 7.83 -6.13 14.87
N LYS A 103 8.33 -4.90 15.01
CA LYS A 103 7.54 -3.73 15.42
C LYS A 103 6.58 -3.25 14.33
N ASN A 104 6.87 -3.59 13.08
CA ASN A 104 6.05 -3.26 11.92
C ASN A 104 5.38 -4.51 11.33
N LYS A 105 5.16 -5.58 12.12
CA LYS A 105 4.46 -6.81 11.68
C LYS A 105 3.01 -6.57 11.27
N ASP A 106 2.45 -5.41 11.57
CA ASP A 106 1.18 -4.94 11.03
C ASP A 106 1.22 -4.72 9.51
N PHE A 107 2.40 -4.84 8.86
CA PHE A 107 2.50 -4.89 7.40
C PHE A 107 2.10 -6.24 6.78
N ASP A 108 2.03 -7.33 7.55
CA ASP A 108 1.36 -8.59 7.11
C ASP A 108 -0.18 -8.40 7.11
N ASP A 109 -0.69 -7.44 7.89
CA ASP A 109 -2.11 -7.08 8.03
C ASP A 109 -2.46 -5.84 7.16
N LEU A 110 -1.69 -5.59 6.10
CA LEU A 110 -2.12 -4.64 5.08
C LEU A 110 -3.31 -5.26 4.34
N GLU A 111 -4.53 -4.84 4.69
CA GLU A 111 -5.73 -5.03 3.86
C GLU A 111 -5.43 -4.75 2.38
N ALA A 112 -4.52 -3.82 2.08
CA ALA A 112 -4.08 -3.51 0.72
C ALA A 112 -3.39 -4.68 -0.01
N VAL A 113 -2.63 -5.54 0.68
CA VAL A 113 -1.97 -6.69 0.05
C VAL A 113 -2.97 -7.82 -0.20
N ASP A 114 -3.92 -8.02 0.72
CA ASP A 114 -4.97 -9.01 0.54
C ASP A 114 -6.02 -8.56 -0.48
N SER A 115 -6.39 -7.28 -0.52
CA SER A 115 -7.27 -6.75 -1.59
C SER A 115 -6.63 -6.84 -2.97
N ILE A 116 -5.31 -6.66 -3.07
CA ILE A 116 -4.59 -6.84 -4.35
C ILE A 116 -4.58 -8.31 -4.78
N LYS A 117 -4.47 -9.26 -3.84
CA LYS A 117 -4.58 -10.69 -4.15
C LYS A 117 -5.99 -11.05 -4.60
N ASP A 118 -7.01 -10.53 -3.92
CA ASP A 118 -8.42 -10.78 -4.25
C ASP A 118 -8.80 -10.16 -5.60
N ASP A 119 -8.34 -8.95 -5.89
CA ASP A 119 -8.52 -8.30 -7.19
C ASP A 119 -7.84 -9.09 -8.31
N VAL A 120 -6.62 -9.61 -8.07
CA VAL A 120 -5.93 -10.48 -9.04
C VAL A 120 -6.66 -11.81 -9.23
N ASN A 121 -7.22 -12.38 -8.17
CA ASN A 121 -8.02 -13.60 -8.23
C ASN A 121 -9.34 -13.38 -8.99
N MET A 122 -9.99 -12.22 -8.82
CA MET A 122 -11.16 -11.83 -9.61
C MET A 122 -10.81 -11.65 -11.09
N VAL A 123 -9.71 -10.96 -11.41
CA VAL A 123 -9.26 -10.76 -12.80
C VAL A 123 -8.87 -12.08 -13.46
N ARG A 124 -8.38 -13.05 -12.69
CA ARG A 124 -8.08 -14.41 -13.16
C ARG A 124 -9.30 -15.34 -13.21
N GLY A 125 -10.48 -14.86 -12.83
CA GLY A 125 -11.73 -15.63 -12.85
C GLY A 125 -11.85 -16.70 -11.75
N LEU A 126 -11.01 -16.63 -10.72
CA LEU A 126 -10.99 -17.56 -9.59
C LEU A 126 -11.74 -17.04 -8.35
N GLY A 127 -12.21 -15.78 -8.37
CA GLY A 127 -12.72 -15.05 -7.21
C GLY A 127 -13.65 -15.84 -6.28
N TYR A 128 -14.76 -16.36 -6.79
CA TYR A 128 -15.73 -17.09 -5.97
C TYR A 128 -15.43 -18.58 -5.78
N ALA A 129 -14.66 -19.20 -6.69
CA ALA A 129 -14.30 -20.62 -6.58
C ALA A 129 -13.21 -20.87 -5.52
N ALA A 130 -12.42 -19.85 -5.18
CA ALA A 130 -11.35 -19.92 -4.20
C ALA A 130 -11.83 -19.67 -2.76
N ASP A 131 -12.83 -18.80 -2.56
CA ASP A 131 -13.43 -18.46 -1.26
C ASP A 131 -14.62 -19.38 -0.88
N GLY A 132 -15.22 -20.08 -1.87
CA GLY A 132 -16.30 -21.04 -1.62
C GLY A 132 -17.67 -20.41 -1.38
N THR A 133 -17.77 -19.09 -1.52
CA THR A 133 -19.03 -18.34 -1.53
C THR A 133 -19.66 -18.41 -2.93
N ASN A 134 -21.00 -18.35 -3.03
CA ASN A 134 -21.70 -18.32 -4.31
C ASN A 134 -22.40 -16.97 -4.44
N PRO A 135 -22.20 -16.21 -5.54
CA PRO A 135 -22.88 -14.92 -5.75
C PRO A 135 -24.41 -15.02 -5.78
N LEU A 136 -24.95 -16.24 -5.84
CA LEU A 136 -26.38 -16.52 -5.76
C LEU A 136 -26.93 -16.46 -4.33
N ASP A 137 -26.08 -16.55 -3.31
CA ASP A 137 -26.48 -16.52 -1.89
C ASP A 137 -26.83 -15.09 -1.42
N ASP A 138 -26.27 -14.07 -2.09
CA ASP A 138 -26.53 -12.65 -1.84
C ASP A 138 -27.79 -12.12 -2.57
N LEU A 139 -28.48 -12.98 -3.33
CA LEU A 139 -29.71 -12.58 -4.00
C LEU A 139 -30.85 -12.46 -2.98
N PRO A 140 -31.60 -11.34 -2.98
CA PRO A 140 -32.74 -11.19 -2.09
C PRO A 140 -33.75 -12.32 -2.36
N ALA A 141 -33.94 -13.18 -1.36
CA ALA A 141 -34.94 -14.24 -1.44
C ALA A 141 -36.31 -13.61 -1.75
N PRO A 142 -37.13 -14.24 -2.61
CA PRO A 142 -38.42 -13.69 -2.98
C PRO A 142 -39.26 -13.46 -1.72
N SER A 143 -39.64 -12.21 -1.47
CA SER A 143 -40.42 -11.80 -0.30
C SER A 143 -41.75 -12.57 -0.26
N SER A 144 -41.89 -13.49 0.69
CA SER A 144 -43.06 -14.37 0.89
C SER A 144 -44.25 -13.66 1.55
N SER A 145 -44.47 -12.38 1.26
CA SER A 145 -45.60 -11.61 1.78
C SER A 145 -46.79 -11.71 0.84
N GLY A 146 -47.61 -12.77 0.96
CA GLY A 146 -48.88 -12.81 0.21
C GLY A 146 -49.64 -14.13 0.12
N ALA A 147 -49.72 -14.94 1.18
CA ALA A 147 -50.63 -16.09 1.19
C ALA A 147 -51.17 -16.39 2.60
N THR A 148 -51.97 -15.47 3.14
CA THR A 148 -52.83 -15.76 4.30
C THR A 148 -53.95 -16.69 3.85
N VAL A 149 -53.67 -18.00 3.81
CA VAL A 149 -54.67 -19.05 3.61
C VAL A 149 -55.52 -19.13 4.88
N ALA A 150 -56.81 -18.86 4.73
CA ALA A 150 -57.81 -18.88 5.78
C ALA A 150 -57.94 -20.29 6.40
N ALA A 151 -57.71 -20.38 7.72
CA ALA A 151 -58.00 -21.59 8.50
C ALA A 151 -59.49 -21.63 8.92
N PRO A 152 -60.13 -22.82 8.98
CA PRO A 152 -61.53 -22.94 9.37
C PRO A 152 -61.70 -22.79 10.88
N ARG A 153 -62.67 -21.98 11.28
CA ARG A 153 -63.01 -21.72 12.67
C ARG A 153 -63.74 -22.93 13.27
N THR A 154 -63.14 -23.60 14.24
CA THR A 154 -63.84 -24.55 15.11
C THR A 154 -64.15 -23.88 16.44
N ASN A 155 -65.44 -23.84 16.76
CA ASN A 155 -66.08 -23.23 17.92
C ASN A 155 -66.10 -24.22 19.11
N GLY A 156 -66.02 -23.70 20.35
CA GLY A 156 -66.09 -24.44 21.63
C GLY A 156 -64.78 -24.33 22.41
N ASP A 157 -64.70 -24.00 23.70
CA ASP A 157 -65.64 -23.95 24.83
C ASP A 157 -65.06 -22.91 25.83
N VAL A 158 -65.81 -21.94 26.37
CA VAL A 158 -66.68 -21.97 27.57
C VAL A 158 -66.00 -22.50 28.85
N ARG A 159 -65.62 -21.53 29.69
CA ARG A 159 -65.43 -21.52 31.17
C ARG A 159 -64.07 -21.87 31.75
#